data_AF-A0A7Z8QDI9-F1
#
_entry.id   AF-A0A7Z8QDI9-F1
#
_cell.length_a   1.000
_cell.length_b   1.000
_cell.length_c   1.000
_cell.angle_alpha   90.00
_cell.angle_beta   90.00
_cell.angle_gamma   90.00
#
_symmetry.space_group_name_H-M   'P 1'
#
loop_
_entity.id
_entity.type
_entity.pdbx_description
1 polymer ?
#
loop_
_entity_poly.entity_id
_entity_poly.type
_entity_poly.pdbx_seq_one_letter_code
_entity_poly.pdbx_strand_id
1 'polypeptide(L)'
;MLSLIFFSASTQVYAEPKNTKGNNSERNTSIANELSQDEIDSLLFMREEEKMARDVYLTQYESWNDSVFDNIATSEQEHMDAIKPLLDTYNLPDPVIDEIGAFANSELEELYNKLVEDGEASA
;
A
#
# COMPACT_ATOMS: atom_id res chain seq x y z
N MET A 1 10.25 10.81 -9.02
CA MET A 1 10.00 11.15 -7.61
C MET A 1 8.88 10.23 -7.16
N LEU A 2 9.17 9.27 -6.29
CA LEU A 2 8.15 8.47 -5.62
C LEU A 2 7.12 9.44 -5.04
N SER A 3 5.92 9.44 -5.60
CA SER A 3 4.86 10.31 -5.15
C SER A 3 4.27 9.62 -3.93
N LEU A 4 4.73 10.00 -2.72
CA LEU A 4 3.98 9.72 -1.49
C LEU A 4 2.61 10.41 -1.61
N ILE A 5 1.64 9.71 -2.18
CA ILE A 5 0.25 10.15 -2.19
C ILE A 5 -0.36 9.63 -0.89
N PHE A 6 -0.35 10.50 0.14
CA PHE A 6 -1.27 10.40 1.25
C PHE A 6 -2.70 10.45 0.71
N PHE A 7 -3.34 9.29 0.54
CA PHE A 7 -4.75 9.22 0.15
C PHE A 7 -5.65 9.58 1.35
N SER A 8 -5.75 10.87 1.65
CA SER A 8 -6.76 11.38 2.58
C SER A 8 -8.13 11.34 1.88
N ALA A 9 -8.87 10.25 2.04
CA ALA A 9 -10.26 10.17 1.65
C ALA A 9 -11.10 11.15 2.50
N SER A 10 -11.39 12.33 1.97
CA SER A 10 -12.46 13.20 2.45
C SER A 10 -13.40 13.54 1.29
N THR A 11 -14.38 12.69 1.06
CA THR A 11 -15.54 13.00 0.22
C THR A 11 -16.73 13.32 1.11
N GLN A 12 -16.92 14.60 1.43
CA GLN A 12 -18.18 15.08 1.99
C GLN A 12 -19.15 15.37 0.83
N VAL A 13 -19.97 14.40 0.47
CA VAL A 13 -21.10 14.61 -0.45
C VAL A 13 -22.21 15.35 0.31
N TYR A 14 -22.51 16.59 -0.08
CA TYR A 14 -23.73 17.29 0.34
C TYR A 14 -24.89 16.88 -0.57
N ALA A 15 -25.92 16.25 -0.02
CA ALA A 15 -27.14 15.88 -0.73
C ALA A 15 -28.29 16.86 -0.40
N GLU A 16 -28.91 17.46 -1.43
CA GLU A 16 -30.18 18.18 -1.32
C GLU A 16 -31.37 17.21 -1.22
N PRO A 17 -32.41 17.49 -0.39
CA PRO A 17 -33.52 16.56 -0.21
C PRO A 17 -34.58 16.74 -1.30
N LYS A 18 -34.85 15.67 -2.07
CA LYS A 18 -36.13 15.51 -2.78
C LYS A 18 -37.01 14.48 -2.09
N ASN A 19 -38.11 14.98 -1.54
CA ASN A 19 -39.18 14.23 -0.90
C ASN A 19 -39.87 13.30 -1.90
N THR A 20 -39.83 11.99 -1.65
CA THR A 20 -40.82 11.05 -2.20
C THR A 20 -41.08 9.95 -1.18
N LYS A 21 -42.31 9.92 -0.65
CA LYS A 21 -42.84 8.86 0.21
C LYS A 21 -43.00 7.57 -0.60
N GLY A 22 -42.49 6.45 -0.09
CA GLY A 22 -42.73 5.13 -0.68
C GLY A 22 -42.10 3.98 0.10
N ASN A 23 -42.81 3.56 1.16
CA ASN A 23 -42.97 2.19 1.66
C ASN A 23 -41.74 1.39 2.13
N ASN A 24 -41.71 1.14 3.44
CA ASN A 24 -40.85 0.15 4.11
C ASN A 24 -41.19 -1.27 3.64
N SER A 25 -40.26 -1.93 2.95
CA SER A 25 -40.03 -3.37 3.13
C SER A 25 -38.54 -3.63 3.06
N GLU A 26 -38.08 -4.43 4.03
CA GLU A 26 -36.83 -5.19 4.03
C GLU A 26 -35.52 -4.41 4.20
N ARG A 27 -35.11 -4.31 5.47
CA ARG A 27 -33.70 -4.35 5.88
C ARG A 27 -33.05 -5.61 5.29
N ASN A 28 -32.38 -5.47 4.14
CA ASN A 28 -31.25 -6.33 3.80
C ASN A 28 -29.98 -5.66 4.31
N THR A 29 -29.69 -5.97 5.57
CA THR A 29 -28.39 -5.74 6.20
C THR A 29 -27.32 -6.54 5.45
N SER A 30 -26.20 -5.86 5.17
CA SER A 30 -24.94 -6.31 4.54
C SER A 30 -24.98 -6.65 3.04
N ILE A 31 -24.95 -5.60 2.20
CA ILE A 31 -24.10 -5.68 1.02
C ILE A 31 -22.68 -5.40 1.54
N ALA A 32 -21.91 -6.46 1.81
CA ALA A 32 -20.47 -6.32 1.75
C ALA A 32 -20.17 -5.91 0.30
N ASN A 33 -19.73 -4.68 0.08
CA ASN A 33 -19.27 -4.28 -1.24
C ASN A 33 -17.99 -5.07 -1.49
N GLU A 34 -18.09 -6.15 -2.27
CA GLU A 34 -16.93 -6.86 -2.79
C GLU A 34 -16.06 -5.87 -3.58
N LEU A 35 -14.75 -5.95 -3.40
CA LEU A 35 -13.81 -5.12 -4.14
C LEU A 35 -13.88 -5.45 -5.63
N SER A 36 -13.73 -4.44 -6.47
CA SER A 36 -13.42 -4.64 -7.88
C SER A 36 -12.03 -5.24 -8.06
N GLN A 37 -11.77 -5.84 -9.23
CA GLN A 37 -10.45 -6.40 -9.54
C GLN A 37 -9.36 -5.32 -9.47
N ASP A 38 -9.64 -4.11 -9.97
CA ASP A 38 -8.69 -2.99 -9.94
C ASP A 38 -8.32 -2.59 -8.51
N GLU A 39 -9.28 -2.64 -7.57
CA GLU A 39 -9.03 -2.37 -6.15
C GLU A 39 -8.20 -3.49 -5.48
N ILE A 40 -8.46 -4.75 -5.85
CA ILE A 40 -7.66 -5.90 -5.40
C ILE A 40 -6.21 -5.75 -5.89
N ASP A 41 -6.02 -5.51 -7.18
CA ASP A 41 -4.70 -5.37 -7.80
C ASP A 41 -3.95 -4.18 -7.18
N SER A 42 -4.65 -3.08 -6.91
CA SER A 42 -4.08 -1.92 -6.23
C SER A 42 -3.65 -2.22 -4.79
N LEU A 43 -4.45 -2.96 -4.01
CA LEU A 43 -4.08 -3.33 -2.64
C LEU A 43 -2.86 -4.25 -2.60
N LEU A 44 -2.80 -5.23 -3.51
CA LEU A 44 -1.66 -6.14 -3.61
C LEU A 44 -0.40 -5.38 -4.04
N PHE A 45 -0.53 -4.48 -5.02
CA PHE A 45 0.58 -3.64 -5.47
C PHE A 45 1.08 -2.73 -4.35
N MET A 46 0.22 -1.98 -3.65
CA MET A 46 0.64 -1.10 -2.56
C MET A 46 1.32 -1.88 -1.44
N ARG A 47 0.81 -3.06 -1.06
CA ARG A 47 1.44 -3.92 -0.04
C ARG A 47 2.91 -4.21 -0.37
N GLU A 48 3.19 -4.47 -1.63
CA GLU A 48 4.53 -4.83 -2.10
C GLU A 48 5.39 -3.60 -2.44
N GLU A 49 4.78 -2.48 -2.85
CA GLU A 49 5.43 -1.20 -3.08
C GLU A 49 6.01 -0.63 -1.77
N GLU A 50 5.25 -0.69 -0.66
CA GLU A 50 5.75 -0.28 0.67
C GLU A 50 6.90 -1.17 1.14
N LYS A 51 6.83 -2.49 0.88
CA LYS A 51 7.95 -3.41 1.12
C LYS A 51 9.19 -3.00 0.32
N MET A 52 9.02 -2.68 -0.95
CA MET A 52 10.12 -2.26 -1.84
C MET A 52 10.79 -1.00 -1.30
N ALA A 53 10.00 0.01 -0.92
CA ALA A 53 10.53 1.23 -0.32
C ALA A 53 11.31 0.94 0.98
N ARG A 54 10.74 0.14 1.89
CA ARG A 54 11.42 -0.31 3.11
C ARG A 54 12.76 -0.97 2.81
N ASP A 55 12.78 -1.93 1.90
CA ASP A 55 13.96 -2.73 1.57
C ASP A 55 15.05 -1.87 0.92
N VAL A 56 14.70 -0.91 0.06
CA VAL A 56 15.66 0.08 -0.47
C VAL A 56 16.31 0.85 0.67
N TYR A 57 15.54 1.39 1.61
CA TYR A 57 16.10 2.17 2.71
C TYR A 57 16.93 1.35 3.69
N LEU A 58 16.56 0.10 3.96
CA LEU A 58 17.41 -0.81 4.74
C LEU A 58 18.75 -1.05 4.04
N THR A 59 18.73 -1.29 2.73
CA THR A 59 19.94 -1.52 1.94
C THR A 59 20.84 -0.27 1.89
N GLN A 60 20.26 0.91 1.72
CA GLN A 60 21.00 2.17 1.76
C GLN A 60 21.52 2.51 3.16
N TYR A 61 20.81 2.15 4.22
CA TYR A 61 21.31 2.29 5.57
C TYR A 61 22.62 1.51 5.77
N GLU A 62 22.73 0.29 5.24
CA GLU A 62 23.95 -0.52 5.31
C GLU A 62 25.15 0.16 4.61
N SER A 63 24.88 0.85 3.49
CA SER A 63 25.91 1.53 2.70
C SER A 63 26.36 2.86 3.31
N TRP A 64 25.41 3.66 3.79
CA TRP A 64 25.64 5.05 4.20
C TRP A 64 25.75 5.23 5.72
N ASN A 65 25.18 4.31 6.49
CA ASN A 65 25.10 4.36 7.95
C ASN A 65 24.48 5.67 8.50
N ASP A 66 23.57 6.28 7.74
CA ASP A 66 22.80 7.46 8.16
C ASP A 66 21.43 7.05 8.70
N SER A 67 21.17 7.40 9.96
CA SER A 67 19.90 7.14 10.66
C SER A 67 18.65 7.62 9.92
N VAL A 68 18.76 8.56 8.98
CA VAL A 68 17.62 8.97 8.16
C VAL A 68 17.00 7.79 7.40
N PHE A 69 17.82 6.87 6.89
CA PHE A 69 17.34 5.72 6.13
C PHE A 69 16.62 4.71 7.03
N ASP A 70 17.18 4.41 8.20
CA ASP A 70 16.56 3.50 9.19
C ASP A 70 15.21 4.05 9.71
N ASN A 71 15.15 5.36 9.97
CA ASN A 71 13.91 6.01 10.39
C ASN A 71 12.82 5.92 9.32
N ILE A 72 13.18 6.10 8.04
CA ILE A 72 12.21 6.00 6.95
C ILE A 72 11.81 4.54 6.72
N ALA A 73 12.74 3.59 6.72
CA ALA A 73 12.43 2.17 6.63
C ALA A 73 11.43 1.72 7.71
N THR A 74 11.57 2.24 8.94
CA THR A 74 10.61 2.00 10.02
C THR A 74 9.22 2.56 9.68
N SER A 75 9.13 3.75 9.09
CA SER A 75 7.85 4.32 8.62
C SER A 75 7.22 3.48 7.51
N GLU A 76 8.01 2.96 6.56
CA GLU A 76 7.47 2.12 5.49
C GLU A 76 7.00 0.76 6.01
N GLN A 77 7.64 0.24 7.06
CA GLN A 77 7.12 -0.94 7.77
C GLN A 77 5.73 -0.66 8.38
N GLU A 78 5.51 0.51 8.97
CA GLU A 78 4.19 0.91 9.49
C GLU A 78 3.15 1.03 8.39
N HIS A 79 3.50 1.58 7.22
CA HIS A 79 2.61 1.63 6.06
C HIS A 79 2.26 0.22 5.58
N MET A 80 3.26 -0.65 5.42
CA MET A 80 3.07 -2.04 5.02
C MET A 80 2.12 -2.76 5.99
N ASP A 81 2.33 -2.60 7.29
CA ASP A 81 1.51 -3.19 8.36
C ASP A 81 0.09 -2.62 8.40
N ALA A 82 -0.14 -1.38 7.97
CA ALA A 82 -1.47 -0.80 7.83
C ALA A 82 -2.28 -1.44 6.69
N ILE A 83 -1.61 -1.95 5.63
CA ILE A 83 -2.27 -2.58 4.48
C ILE A 83 -2.64 -4.05 4.78
N LYS A 84 -1.83 -4.76 5.57
CA LYS A 84 -2.04 -6.18 5.86
C LYS A 84 -3.45 -6.53 6.38
N PRO A 85 -4.04 -5.77 7.35
CA PRO A 85 -5.40 -6.01 7.80
C PRO A 85 -6.46 -5.86 6.71
N LEU A 86 -6.22 -5.05 5.68
CA LEU A 86 -7.13 -4.91 4.54
C LEU A 86 -7.11 -6.20 3.71
N LEU A 87 -5.94 -6.75 3.42
CA LEU A 87 -5.82 -8.03 2.72
C LEU A 87 -6.53 -9.14 3.50
N ASP A 88 -6.37 -9.17 4.82
CA ASP A 88 -7.04 -10.14 5.70
C ASP A 88 -8.56 -9.96 5.69
N THR A 89 -9.04 -8.71 5.74
CA THR A 89 -10.49 -8.39 5.72
C THR A 89 -11.16 -8.87 4.45
N TYR A 90 -10.48 -8.74 3.31
CA TYR A 90 -10.97 -9.17 2.00
C TYR A 90 -10.53 -10.58 1.60
N ASN A 91 -9.85 -11.29 2.53
CA ASN A 91 -9.39 -12.67 2.34
C ASN A 91 -8.49 -12.85 1.10
N LEU A 92 -7.64 -11.85 0.83
CA LEU A 92 -6.66 -11.80 -0.25
C LEU A 92 -5.32 -12.44 0.21
N PRO A 93 -4.59 -13.13 -0.68
CA PRO A 93 -3.26 -13.63 -0.35
C PRO A 93 -2.27 -12.47 -0.15
N ASP A 94 -1.41 -12.56 0.86
CA ASP A 94 -0.32 -11.58 1.05
C ASP A 94 0.82 -11.89 0.05
N PRO A 95 1.20 -10.94 -0.83
CA PRO A 95 2.24 -11.16 -1.83
C PRO A 95 3.67 -11.06 -1.25
N VAL A 96 3.83 -10.60 -0.01
CA VAL A 96 5.15 -10.33 0.59
C VAL A 96 5.98 -11.61 0.73
N ILE A 97 7.22 -11.55 0.22
CA ILE A 97 8.28 -12.53 0.45
C ILE A 97 9.23 -11.94 1.50
N ASP A 98 9.47 -12.62 2.63
CA ASP A 98 10.19 -12.02 3.77
C ASP A 98 11.66 -11.61 3.48
N GLU A 99 12.26 -12.10 2.40
CA GLU A 99 13.64 -11.78 2.01
C GLU A 99 13.76 -10.34 1.45
N ILE A 100 14.82 -9.61 1.87
CA ILE A 100 15.13 -8.26 1.36
C ILE A 100 15.42 -8.36 -0.13
N GLY A 101 14.76 -7.50 -0.91
CA GLY A 101 14.98 -7.45 -2.35
C GLY A 101 14.24 -8.54 -3.14
N ALA A 102 13.51 -9.43 -2.49
CA ALA A 102 12.69 -10.44 -3.16
C ALA A 102 11.23 -9.96 -3.31
N PHE A 103 10.69 -10.04 -4.53
CA PHE A 103 9.33 -9.59 -4.84
C PHE A 103 8.61 -10.59 -5.75
N ALA A 104 7.32 -10.79 -5.53
CA ALA A 104 6.41 -11.46 -6.45
C ALA A 104 6.15 -10.62 -7.71
N ASN A 105 6.12 -9.29 -7.59
CA ASN A 105 6.00 -8.38 -8.72
C ASN A 105 7.39 -8.04 -9.31
N SER A 106 7.62 -8.48 -10.56
CA SER A 106 8.89 -8.26 -11.26
C SER A 106 9.21 -6.78 -11.52
N GLU A 107 8.21 -5.91 -11.68
CA GLU A 107 8.44 -4.47 -11.87
C GLU A 107 9.00 -3.84 -10.60
N LEU A 108 8.54 -4.28 -9.42
CA LEU A 108 9.06 -3.83 -8.13
C LEU A 108 10.45 -4.39 -7.84
N GLU A 109 10.73 -5.64 -8.23
CA GLU A 109 12.08 -6.22 -8.16
C GLU A 109 13.09 -5.45 -9.03
N GLU A 110 12.73 -5.17 -10.29
CA GLU A 110 13.55 -4.36 -11.18
C GLU A 110 13.78 -2.94 -10.63
N LEU A 111 12.73 -2.32 -10.07
CA LEU A 111 12.83 -1.00 -9.47
C LEU A 111 13.72 -0.99 -8.23
N TYR A 112 13.59 -1.98 -7.34
CA TYR A 112 14.46 -2.17 -6.18
C TYR A 112 15.93 -2.21 -6.61
N ASN A 113 16.27 -3.12 -7.53
CA ASN A 113 17.64 -3.30 -8.02
C ASN A 113 18.22 -2.00 -8.57
N LYS A 114 17.43 -1.28 -9.37
CA LYS A 114 17.84 0.01 -9.94
C LYS A 114 18.06 1.07 -8.86
N LEU A 115 17.17 1.19 -7.89
CA LEU A 115 17.27 2.22 -6.85
C LEU A 115 18.44 1.96 -5.89
N VAL A 116 18.72 0.69 -5.58
CA VAL A 116 19.90 0.30 -4.81
C VAL A 116 21.17 0.65 -5.56
N GLU A 117 21.28 0.28 -6.85
CA GLU A 117 22.44 0.61 -7.68
C GLU A 117 22.67 2.13 -7.77
N ASP A 118 21.62 2.91 -8.06
CA ASP A 118 21.67 4.37 -8.14
C ASP A 118 22.06 5.00 -6.78
N GLY A 119 21.56 4.45 -5.69
CA GLY A 119 21.80 4.89 -4.31
C GLY A 119 23.22 4.60 -3.83
N GLU A 120 23.76 3.42 -4.15
CA GLU A 120 25.14 3.04 -3.86
C GLU A 120 26.15 3.83 -4.68
N ALA A 121 25.86 4.10 -5.96
CA ALA A 121 26.73 4.89 -6.82
C ALA A 121 26.90 6.35 -6.34
N SER A 122 26.02 6.81 -5.45
CA SER A 122 26.01 8.16 -4.90
C SER A 122 26.67 8.26 -3.52
N ALA A 123 27.00 7.12 -2.89
CA ALA A 123 27.57 6.98 -1.54
C ALA A 123 28.97 7.60 -1.35
#